data_AF-A0A7X9C126-F1
#
_entry.id   AF-A0A7X9C126-F1
#
_cell.length_a   1.000
_cell.length_b   1.000
_cell.length_c   1.000
_cell.angle_alpha   90.00
_cell.angle_beta   90.00
_cell.angle_gamma   90.00
#
_symmetry.space_group_name_H-M   'P 1'
#
loop_
_entity.id
_entity.type
_entity.pdbx_description
1 polymer ?
#
loop_
_entity_poly.entity_id
_entity_poly.type
_entity_poly.pdbx_seq_one_letter_code
_entity_poly.pdbx_strand_id
1 'polypeptide(L)' 'DPRNYGYYQLTPLLKALNQFIIDERKTPNSNAKLVFIKNK' A
#
# COMPACT_ATOMS: atom_id res chain seq x y z
N ASP A 1 -6.63 3.00 -12.10
CA ASP A 1 -7.36 1.85 -11.53
C ASP A 1 -6.42 0.65 -11.49
N PRO A 2 -6.17 0.00 -10.33
CA PRO A 2 -5.25 -1.14 -10.22
C PRO A 2 -5.71 -2.38 -11.01
N ARG A 3 -7.03 -2.53 -11.24
CA ARG A 3 -7.60 -3.69 -11.94
C ARG A 3 -7.25 -3.70 -13.42
N ASN A 4 -7.05 -2.53 -14.02
CA ASN A 4 -6.58 -2.41 -15.40
C ASN A 4 -5.14 -2.95 -15.60
N TYR A 5 -4.39 -3.12 -14.49
CA TYR A 5 -3.02 -3.62 -14.49
C TYR A 5 -2.91 -5.02 -13.87
N GLY A 6 -4.03 -5.72 -13.66
CA GLY A 6 -4.05 -7.07 -13.08
C GLY A 6 -3.90 -7.10 -11.55
N TYR A 7 -3.97 -5.96 -10.86
CA TYR A 7 -3.88 -5.91 -9.40
C TYR A 7 -5.27 -5.86 -8.76
N TYR A 8 -5.45 -6.67 -7.72
CA TYR A 8 -6.69 -6.72 -6.94
C TYR A 8 -6.95 -5.41 -6.16
N GLN A 9 -5.88 -4.74 -5.71
CA GLN A 9 -5.94 -3.52 -4.92
C GLN A 9 -4.82 -2.55 -5.32
N LEU A 10 -4.93 -1.29 -4.90
CA LEU A 10 -3.91 -0.26 -5.12
C LEU A 10 -2.59 -0.59 -4.44
N THR A 11 -2.63 -1.19 -3.25
CA THR A 11 -1.44 -1.49 -2.44
C THR A 11 -0.42 -2.39 -3.15
N PRO A 12 -0.80 -3.54 -3.75
CA PRO A 12 0.16 -4.36 -4.49
C PRO A 12 0.67 -3.69 -5.77
N LEU A 13 -0.15 -2.86 -6.45
CA LEU A 13 0.32 -2.03 -7.57
C LEU A 13 1.41 -1.06 -7.11
N LEU A 14 1.16 -0.31 -6.03
CA LEU A 14 2.10 0.64 -5.44
C LEU A 14 3.40 -0.02 -5.01
N LYS A 15 3.33 -1.24 -4.46
CA LYS A 15 4.51 -2.05 -4.11
C LYS A 15 5.31 -2.43 -5.36
N ALA A 16 4.65 -2.79 -6.46
CA ALA A 16 5.33 -3.18 -7.69
C ALA A 16 6.02 -2.00 -8.41
N LEU A 17 5.53 -0.77 -8.24
CA LEU A 17 6.10 0.42 -8.86
C LEU A 17 7.49 0.78 -8.30
N ASN A 18 7.87 0.31 -7.10
CA ASN A 18 9.16 0.58 -6.44
C ASN A 18 9.56 2.08 -6.34
N GLN A 19 8.62 2.99 -6.55
CA GLN A 19 8.82 4.44 -6.57
C GLN A 19 8.41 5.11 -5.25
N PHE A 20 7.70 4.38 -4.39
CA PHE A 20 7.13 4.91 -3.16
C PHE A 20 7.71 4.19 -1.95
N ILE A 21 7.85 4.93 -0.85
CA ILE A 21 8.17 4.36 0.45
C ILE A 21 6.85 3.95 1.09
N ILE A 22 6.69 2.66 1.34
CA ILE A 22 5.45 2.07 1.86
C ILE A 22 5.74 1.55 3.27
N ASP A 23 5.15 2.22 4.26
CA ASP A 23 5.28 1.86 5.67
C ASP A 23 3.98 1.21 6.16
N GLU A 24 4.09 0.00 6.68
CA GLU A 24 2.97 -0.73 7.25
C GLU A 24 3.02 -0.67 8.78
N ARG A 25 2.06 0.02 9.40
CA ARG A 25 1.99 0.16 10.86
C ARG A 25 0.77 -0.58 11.40
N LYS A 26 0.99 -1.38 12.45
CA LYS A 26 -0.11 -1.94 13.24
C LYS A 26 -0.53 -0.90 14.27
N THR A 27 -1.82 -0.64 14.36
CA THR A 27 -2.34 0.22 15.42
C THR A 27 -2.53 -0.61 16.69
N PRO A 28 -2.06 -0.14 17.85
CA PRO A 28 -2.09 -0.93 19.09
C PRO A 28 -3.50 -1.21 19.62
N ASN A 29 -4.54 -0.52 19.10
CA ASN A 29 -5.92 -0.67 19.57
C ASN A 29 -6.93 -0.98 18.44
N SER A 30 -6.45 -1.40 17.26
CA SER A 30 -7.33 -1.78 16.16
C SER A 30 -6.74 -2.93 15.34
N ASN A 31 -7.61 -3.82 14.88
CA ASN A 31 -7.26 -4.88 13.92
C ASN A 31 -6.96 -4.32 12.52
N ALA A 32 -7.17 -3.02 12.31
CA ALA A 32 -6.89 -2.36 11.05
C ALA A 32 -5.39 -2.10 10.89
N LYS A 33 -4.87 -2.54 9.74
CA LYS A 33 -3.51 -2.22 9.30
C LYS A 33 -3.52 -0.87 8.61
N LEU A 34 -2.68 0.06 9.09
CA LEU A 34 -2.47 1.33 8.41
C LEU A 34 -1.30 1.19 7.43
N VAL A 35 -1.54 1.56 6.18
CA VAL A 35 -0.52 1.60 5.14
C VAL A 35 -0.28 3.07 4.80
N PHE A 36 0.91 3.56 5.15
CA PHE A 36 1.35 4.91 4.83
C PHE A 36 2.20 4.87 3.57
N ILE A 37 1.92 5.81 2.66
CA ILE A 37 2.62 5.94 1.38
C ILE A 37 3.27 7.31 1.36
N LYS A 38 4.58 7.35 1.14
CA LYS A 38 5.32 8.58 0.92
C LYS A 38 5.97 8.56 -0.46
N ASN A 39 5.98 9.72 -1.10
CA ASN A 39 6.82 9.91 -2.28
C ASN A 39 8.29 9.84 -1.85
N LYS A 40 9.13 9.23 -2.69
CA LYS A 40 10.56 9.17 -2.45
C LYS A 40 11.21 10.55 -2.60
#